data_AF-T1DHV9-F1
#
_entry.id   AF-T1DHV9-F1
#
_cell.length_a   1.000
_cell.length_b   1.000
_cell.length_c   1.000
_cell.angle_alpha   90.00
_cell.angle_beta   90.00
_cell.angle_gamma   90.00
#
_symmetry.space_group_name_H-M   'P 1'
#
loop_
_entity.id
_entity.type
_entity.pdbx_description
1 polymer ?
#
loop_
_entity_poly.entity_id
_entity_poly.type
_entity_poly.pdbx_seq_one_letter_code
_entity_poly.pdbx_strand_id
1 'polypeptide(L)'
;FAFVKALAAELSKGKVDLPSFPDIALRVRQILSDEEVSQEKVVRVVGSEPMLAARLLQIANSAAINYSGRPITELRTAIARLGFNMVRSAAIAFAMSQLKKATP
;
A
#
# COMPACT_ATOMS: atom_id res chain seq x y z
N PHE A 1 -19.74 17.33 2.90
CA PHE A 1 -20.54 16.13 2.53
C PHE A 1 -21.04 16.09 1.08
N ALA A 2 -21.04 17.20 0.33
CA ALA A 2 -21.47 17.21 -1.07
C ALA A 2 -20.64 16.28 -1.97
N PHE A 3 -19.32 16.21 -1.76
CA PHE A 3 -18.42 15.30 -2.49
C PHE A 3 -18.80 13.82 -2.32
N VAL A 4 -19.10 13.39 -1.09
CA VAL A 4 -19.48 11.98 -0.81
C VAL A 4 -20.84 11.64 -1.45
N LYS A 5 -21.81 12.56 -1.41
CA LYS A 5 -23.11 12.37 -2.09
C LYS A 5 -22.97 12.34 -3.62
N ALA A 6 -22.16 13.23 -4.18
CA ALA A 6 -21.88 13.26 -5.62
C ALA A 6 -21.17 11.98 -6.06
N LEU A 7 -20.16 11.53 -5.30
CA LEU A 7 -19.43 10.29 -5.56
C LEU A 7 -20.36 9.07 -5.48
N ALA A 8 -21.22 8.97 -4.46
CA ALA A 8 -22.19 7.87 -4.34
C ALA A 8 -23.21 7.85 -5.49
N ALA A 9 -23.66 9.03 -5.94
CA ALA A 9 -24.59 9.16 -7.06
C ALA A 9 -23.96 8.76 -8.40
N GLU A 10 -22.69 9.10 -8.61
CA GLU A 10 -21.96 8.72 -9.83
C GLU A 10 -21.61 7.22 -9.84
N LEU A 11 -21.23 6.64 -8.69
CA LEU A 11 -21.01 5.19 -8.54
C LEU A 11 -22.28 4.38 -8.82
N SER A 12 -23.43 4.87 -8.36
CA SER A 12 -24.73 4.22 -8.57
C SER A 12 -25.20 4.25 -10.02
N LYS A 13 -24.66 5.16 -10.84
CA LYS A 13 -24.99 5.29 -12.28
C LYS A 13 -24.10 4.42 -13.17
N GLY A 14 -23.14 3.68 -12.61
CA GLY A 14 -22.23 2.79 -13.36
C GLY A 14 -21.32 3.52 -14.36
N LYS A 15 -21.22 4.86 -14.30
CA LYS A 15 -20.41 5.70 -15.19
C LYS A 15 -19.03 6.02 -14.66
N VAL A 16 -18.72 5.56 -13.46
CA VAL A 16 -17.38 5.70 -12.89
C VAL A 16 -16.64 4.39 -13.21
N ASP A 17 -15.90 4.40 -14.31
CA ASP A 17 -14.73 3.52 -14.43
C ASP A 17 -13.74 3.97 -13.36
N LEU A 18 -13.97 3.54 -12.11
CA LEU A 18 -12.91 3.54 -11.13
C LEU A 18 -11.87 2.59 -11.72
N PRO A 19 -10.66 3.06 -12.07
CA PRO A 19 -9.62 2.15 -12.49
C PRO A 19 -9.56 1.06 -11.43
N SER A 20 -9.64 -0.20 -11.85
CA SER A 20 -9.73 -1.36 -10.97
C SER A 20 -8.74 -1.17 -9.82
N PHE A 21 -9.26 -0.90 -8.62
CA PHE A 21 -8.43 -0.56 -7.47
C PHE A 21 -7.38 -1.65 -7.33
N PRO A 22 -6.07 -1.34 -7.32
CA PRO A 22 -5.04 -2.36 -7.50
C PRO A 22 -5.25 -3.53 -6.53
N ASP A 23 -5.42 -4.74 -7.07
CA ASP A 23 -5.70 -5.98 -6.31
C ASP A 23 -4.77 -6.14 -5.10
N ILE A 24 -3.51 -5.74 -5.26
CA ILE A 24 -2.50 -5.76 -4.22
C ILE A 24 -2.89 -4.98 -2.96
N ALA A 25 -3.54 -3.83 -3.09
CA ALA A 25 -3.89 -3.00 -1.95
C ALA A 25 -5.07 -3.58 -1.16
N LEU A 26 -6.01 -4.24 -1.85
CA LEU A 26 -7.07 -5.02 -1.19
C LEU A 26 -6.47 -6.21 -0.44
N ARG A 27 -5.53 -6.92 -1.06
CA ARG A 27 -4.86 -8.07 -0.44
C ARG A 27 -4.03 -7.67 0.76
N VAL A 28 -3.25 -6.59 0.69
CA VAL A 28 -2.51 -6.05 1.84
C VAL A 28 -3.47 -5.61 2.94
N ARG A 29 -4.59 -4.96 2.61
CA ARG A 29 -5.59 -4.58 3.62
C ARG A 29 -6.19 -5.81 4.31
N GLN A 30 -6.56 -6.84 3.54
CA GLN A 30 -7.16 -8.09 4.02
C GLN A 30 -6.21 -8.90 4.90
N ILE A 31 -4.94 -9.03 4.55
CA ILE A 31 -4.01 -9.76 5.41
C ILE A 31 -3.71 -8.99 6.69
N LEU A 32 -3.64 -7.65 6.61
CA LEU A 32 -3.32 -6.84 7.78
C LEU A 32 -4.54 -6.63 8.68
N SER A 33 -5.77 -6.90 8.24
CA SER A 33 -6.94 -6.88 9.14
C SER A 33 -6.97 -8.03 10.14
N ASP A 34 -6.14 -9.05 9.94
CA ASP A 34 -5.89 -10.12 10.90
C ASP A 34 -4.85 -9.63 11.92
N GLU A 35 -5.23 -9.57 13.20
CA GLU A 35 -4.36 -9.09 14.29
C GLU A 35 -3.20 -10.04 14.57
N GLU A 36 -3.33 -11.32 14.18
CA GLU A 36 -2.33 -12.38 14.37
C GLU A 36 -1.51 -12.65 13.10
N VAL A 37 -1.51 -11.69 12.15
CA VAL A 37 -0.82 -11.87 10.87
C VAL A 37 0.70 -12.01 11.06
N SER A 38 1.26 -13.08 10.51
CA SER A 38 2.72 -13.28 10.52
C SER A 38 3.44 -12.37 9.54
N GLN A 39 4.66 -11.96 9.91
CA GLN A 39 5.51 -11.13 9.06
C GLN A 39 5.81 -11.81 7.72
N GLU A 40 6.05 -13.13 7.71
CA GLU A 40 6.22 -13.95 6.50
C GLU A 40 5.08 -13.77 5.50
N LYS A 41 3.84 -13.78 5.98
CA LYS A 41 2.64 -13.66 5.14
C LYS A 41 2.58 -12.26 4.51
N VAL A 42 2.91 -11.23 5.28
CA VAL A 42 3.01 -9.85 4.77
C VAL A 42 4.11 -9.71 3.74
N VAL A 43 5.31 -10.22 4.02
CA VAL A 43 6.46 -10.21 3.09
C VAL A 43 6.09 -10.90 1.78
N ARG A 44 5.42 -12.05 1.83
CA ARG A 44 5.02 -12.81 0.63
C ARG A 44 4.01 -12.05 -0.23
N VAL A 45 3.00 -11.44 0.38
CA VAL A 45 1.98 -10.68 -0.36
C VAL A 45 2.57 -9.42 -0.94
N VAL A 46 3.26 -8.63 -0.14
CA VAL A 46 3.90 -7.38 -0.58
C VAL A 46 4.97 -7.66 -1.64
N GLY A 47 5.77 -8.71 -1.46
CA GLY A 47 6.81 -9.13 -2.40
C GLY A 47 6.28 -9.62 -3.75
N SER A 48 4.99 -9.96 -3.84
CA SER A 48 4.35 -10.28 -5.13
C SER A 48 4.10 -9.06 -6.00
N GLU A 49 4.26 -7.85 -5.46
CA GLU A 49 4.21 -6.60 -6.20
C GLU A 49 5.53 -5.82 -6.03
N PRO A 50 6.47 -5.95 -6.99
CA PRO A 50 7.76 -5.26 -6.99
C PRO A 50 7.68 -3.75 -6.78
N MET A 51 6.67 -3.06 -7.33
CA MET A 51 6.56 -1.60 -7.20
C MET A 51 6.25 -1.18 -5.76
N LEU A 52 5.39 -1.93 -5.07
CA LEU A 52 5.09 -1.70 -3.65
C LEU A 52 6.30 -2.08 -2.78
N ALA A 53 6.96 -3.20 -3.06
CA ALA A 53 8.16 -3.62 -2.34
C ALA A 53 9.27 -2.57 -2.43
N ALA A 54 9.54 -2.04 -3.63
CA ALA A 54 10.50 -0.96 -3.84
C ALA A 54 10.10 0.31 -3.08
N ARG A 55 8.81 0.66 -3.07
CA ARG A 55 8.31 1.81 -2.32
C ARG A 55 8.54 1.66 -0.81
N LEU A 56 8.32 0.47 -0.25
CA LEU A 56 8.58 0.21 1.17
C LEU A 56 10.07 0.27 1.49
N LEU A 57 10.95 -0.26 0.63
CA LEU A 57 12.40 -0.13 0.78
C LEU A 57 12.84 1.34 0.76
N GLN A 58 12.27 2.16 -0.13
CA GLN A 58 12.55 3.60 -0.15
C GLN A 58 12.12 4.29 1.15
N ILE A 59 10.94 3.97 1.68
CA ILE A 59 10.46 4.54 2.94
C ILE A 59 11.35 4.08 4.10
N ALA A 60 11.68 2.78 4.16
CA ALA A 60 12.54 2.22 5.20
C ALA A 60 13.94 2.83 5.20
N ASN A 61 14.47 3.20 4.04
CA ASN A 61 15.75 3.88 3.90
C ASN A 61 15.68 5.41 4.01
N SER A 62 14.50 5.99 4.17
CA SER A 62 14.36 7.44 4.31
C SER A 62 15.09 7.94 5.55
N ALA A 63 15.56 9.19 5.50
CA ALA A 63 16.25 9.82 6.64
C ALA A 63 15.39 9.83 7.92
N ALA A 64 14.06 9.79 7.79
CA ALA A 64 13.13 9.73 8.92
C ALA A 64 13.13 8.36 9.63
N ILE A 65 13.49 7.27 8.94
CA ILE A 65 13.40 5.90 9.46
C ILE A 65 14.78 5.26 9.68
N ASN A 66 15.72 5.49 8.76
CA ASN A 66 17.05 4.90 8.81
C ASN A 66 18.12 5.90 9.25
N TYR A 67 18.16 6.19 10.55
CA TYR A 67 19.19 7.04 11.16
C TYR A 67 20.61 6.44 11.08
N SER A 68 20.74 5.12 10.86
CA SER A 68 22.05 4.46 10.82
C SER A 68 22.83 4.70 9.52
N GLY A 69 22.14 5.14 8.46
CA GLY A 69 22.70 5.32 7.11
C GLY A 69 23.07 4.01 6.39
N ARG A 70 23.00 2.85 7.05
CA ARG A 70 23.28 1.55 6.40
C ARG A 70 22.11 1.15 5.51
N PRO A 71 22.32 0.87 4.21
CA PRO A 71 21.23 0.58 3.30
C PRO A 71 20.50 -0.72 3.67
N ILE A 72 19.18 -0.64 3.78
CA ILE A 72 18.28 -1.78 3.94
C ILE A 72 17.89 -2.26 2.54
N THR A 73 18.35 -3.45 2.16
CA THR A 73 18.09 -4.04 0.83
C THR A 73 17.06 -5.16 0.87
N GLU A 74 16.78 -5.71 2.05
CA GLU A 74 15.82 -6.81 2.22
C GLU A 74 14.44 -6.33 2.66
N LEU A 75 13.41 -6.79 1.95
CA LEU A 75 12.02 -6.45 2.23
C LEU A 75 11.57 -6.88 3.62
N ARG A 76 12.02 -8.06 4.08
CA ARG A 76 11.74 -8.56 5.44
C ARG A 76 12.23 -7.58 6.49
N THR A 77 13.48 -7.13 6.38
CA THR A 77 14.10 -6.17 7.28
C THR A 77 13.40 -4.81 7.21
N ALA A 78 13.03 -4.36 6.02
CA ALA A 78 12.25 -3.13 5.84
C ALA A 78 10.88 -3.22 6.55
N ILE A 79 10.15 -4.32 6.40
CA ILE A 79 8.85 -4.52 7.05
C ILE A 79 9.00 -4.57 8.58
N ALA A 80 10.01 -5.27 9.09
CA ALA A 80 10.30 -5.29 10.53
C ALA A 80 10.58 -3.89 11.08
N ARG A 81 11.31 -3.07 10.31
CA ARG A 81 11.67 -1.70 10.70
C ARG A 81 10.49 -0.74 10.67
N LEU A 82 9.60 -0.88 9.69
CA LEU A 82 8.42 -0.02 9.50
C LEU A 82 7.25 -0.40 10.41
N GLY A 83 7.10 -1.71 10.68
CA GLY A 83 5.90 -2.25 11.32
C GLY A 83 4.67 -2.27 10.39
N PHE A 84 3.66 -3.03 10.78
CA PHE A 84 2.49 -3.30 9.92
C PHE A 84 1.60 -2.08 9.66
N ASN A 85 1.52 -1.14 10.61
CA ASN A 85 0.73 0.07 10.42
C ASN A 85 1.27 0.95 9.29
N MET A 86 2.60 1.16 9.24
CA MET A 86 3.21 1.90 8.14
C MET A 86 3.11 1.16 6.80
N VAL A 87 3.25 -0.18 6.81
CA VAL A 87 3.06 -0.99 5.60
C VAL A 87 1.63 -0.85 5.06
N ARG A 88 0.62 -0.87 5.93
CA ARG A 88 -0.78 -0.63 5.55
C ARG A 88 -0.97 0.73 4.89
N SER A 89 -0.50 1.78 5.55
CA SER A 89 -0.62 3.15 5.05
C SER A 89 0.11 3.34 3.71
N ALA A 90 1.30 2.75 3.57
CA ALA A 90 2.06 2.78 2.33
C ALA A 90 1.36 2.03 1.20
N ALA A 91 0.73 0.88 1.47
CA ALA A 91 -0.02 0.13 0.47
C ALA A 91 -1.26 0.90 -0.03
N ILE A 92 -1.98 1.57 0.87
CA ILE A 92 -3.12 2.43 0.50
C ILE A 92 -2.64 3.61 -0.34
N ALA A 93 -1.59 4.31 0.11
CA ALA A 93 -1.02 5.44 -0.64
C ALA A 93 -0.51 5.02 -2.02
N PHE A 94 0.12 3.86 -2.11
CA PHE A 94 0.53 3.25 -3.37
C PHE A 94 -0.66 3.01 -4.29
N ALA A 95 -1.74 2.39 -3.79
CA ALA A 95 -2.96 2.15 -4.55
C ALA A 95 -3.54 3.44 -5.15
N MET A 96 -3.61 4.49 -4.34
CA MET A 96 -4.09 5.81 -4.76
C MET A 96 -3.16 6.43 -5.83
N SER A 97 -1.85 6.24 -5.70
CA SER A 97 -0.89 6.73 -6.70
C SER A 97 -1.04 6.01 -8.05
N GLN A 98 -1.37 4.72 -8.03
CA GLN A 98 -1.60 3.92 -9.24
C GLN A 98 -2.93 4.31 -9.89
N LEU A 99 -3.97 4.57 -9.10
CA LEU A 99 -5.26 5.09 -9.57
C LEU A 99 -5.08 6.41 -10.33
N LYS A 100 -4.32 7.35 -9.76
CA LYS A 100 -4.03 8.65 -10.38
C LYS A 100 -3.29 8.51 -11.72
N LYS A 101 -2.43 7.50 -11.87
CA LYS A 101 -1.68 7.25 -13.12
C LYS A 101 -2.53 6.54 -14.19
N ALA A 102 -3.60 5.86 -13.79
CA ALA A 102 -4.48 5.12 -14.70
C ALA A 102 -5.54 6.01 -15.36
N THR A 103 -5.72 7.24 -14.89
CA THR A 103 -6.56 8.25 -15.53
C THR A 103 -5.71 9.13 -16.45
N PRO A 104 -5.99 9.20 -17.77
CA PRO A 104 -5.30 10.11 -18.69
C PRO A 104 -5.60 11.59 -18.41
#